data_AF-A0A6G9Z1J9-F1
#
_entry.id   AF-A0A6G9Z1J9-F1
#
_cell.length_a   1.000
_cell.length_b   1.000
_cell.length_c   1.000
_cell.angle_alpha   90.00
_cell.angle_beta   90.00
_cell.angle_gamma   90.00
#
_symmetry.space_group_name_H-M   'P 1'
#
loop_
_entity.id
_entity.type
_entity.pdbx_description
1 polymer ?
#
loop_
_entity_poly.entity_id
_entity_poly.type
_entity_poly.pdbx_seq_one_letter_code
_entity_poly.pdbx_strand_id
1 'polypeptide(L)'
;MDVAQVIAELRETAAAAGDLLRLDPGITDEAMDAWPVPVPETVRALLRAIGGIRITTYYTERPGGRLDEHISFGDQLNQPGDRSMTWYAEHAGGEGTHWFVHAGTEGSFTYVDVDPGSGDWGPVFVFWDAADTVRAADSLPDLLLRIAADVRGALAEANGDPHVFVEAFDERAGARYTDAVDRSAVRASEARTGPDPALAAAAADLPDEALVADLGAAGQAVRVDFFPLVTFGYRRAAGGRVLAAVPWDADTVRRLQGA
;
A
#
# COMPACT_ATOMS: atom_id res chain seq x y z
N MET A 1 -1.25 17.74 4.66
CA MET A 1 -0.18 17.60 3.65
C MET A 1 -0.62 18.35 2.40
N ASP A 2 0.27 19.15 1.80
CA ASP A 2 -0.03 19.94 0.60
C ASP A 2 0.27 19.14 -0.68
N VAL A 3 -0.76 18.79 -1.44
CA VAL A 3 -0.61 18.00 -2.67
C VAL A 3 0.18 18.74 -3.76
N ALA A 4 0.10 20.08 -3.80
CA ALA A 4 0.89 20.85 -4.77
C ALA A 4 2.39 20.69 -4.50
N GLN A 5 2.78 20.67 -3.22
CA GLN A 5 4.16 20.41 -2.81
C GLN A 5 4.59 18.99 -3.19
N VAL A 6 3.75 17.97 -2.98
CA VAL A 6 4.06 16.59 -3.36
C VAL A 6 4.30 16.46 -4.87
N ILE A 7 3.44 17.08 -5.69
CA ILE A 7 3.59 17.08 -7.15
C ILE A 7 4.89 17.78 -7.57
N ALA A 8 5.21 18.92 -6.96
CA ALA A 8 6.44 19.66 -7.25
C ALA A 8 7.68 18.82 -6.91
N GLU A 9 7.70 18.20 -5.73
CA GLU A 9 8.77 17.34 -5.25
C GLU A 9 9.01 16.14 -6.19
N LEU A 10 7.93 15.48 -6.62
CA LEU A 10 8.03 14.35 -7.56
C LEU A 10 8.57 14.78 -8.92
N ARG A 11 8.12 15.94 -9.44
CA ARG A 11 8.60 16.48 -10.72
C ARG A 11 10.06 16.89 -10.67
N GLU A 12 10.48 17.54 -9.58
CA GLU A 12 11.88 17.91 -9.37
C GLU A 12 12.77 16.66 -9.25
N THR A 13 12.32 15.67 -8.49
CA THR A 13 13.04 14.39 -8.33
C THR A 13 13.14 13.65 -9.67
N ALA A 14 12.07 13.57 -10.46
CA ALA A 14 12.09 12.96 -11.78
C ALA A 14 13.01 13.71 -12.76
N ALA A 15 13.01 15.05 -12.72
CA ALA A 15 13.93 15.84 -13.55
C ALA A 15 15.40 15.60 -13.18
N ALA A 16 15.72 15.43 -11.90
CA ALA A 16 17.06 15.11 -11.44
C ALA A 16 17.47 13.65 -11.77
N ALA A 17 16.54 12.71 -11.69
CA ALA A 17 16.76 11.30 -11.97
C ALA A 17 16.91 10.97 -13.46
N GLY A 18 16.36 11.81 -14.34
CA GLY A 18 16.32 11.55 -15.77
C GLY A 18 15.55 10.27 -16.08
N ASP A 19 16.16 9.33 -16.78
CA ASP A 19 15.51 8.08 -17.16
C ASP A 19 15.29 7.10 -15.99
N LEU A 20 15.94 7.30 -14.84
CA LEU A 20 15.86 6.40 -13.68
C LEU A 20 14.54 6.50 -12.92
N LEU A 21 13.83 7.63 -13.00
CA LEU A 21 12.49 7.83 -12.47
C LEU A 21 11.64 8.57 -13.51
N ARG A 22 10.52 7.98 -13.89
CA ARG A 22 9.58 8.56 -14.86
C ARG A 22 8.20 8.67 -14.24
N LEU A 23 7.52 9.79 -14.50
CA LEU A 23 6.14 10.03 -14.08
C LEU A 23 5.21 9.72 -15.24
N ASP A 24 4.18 8.92 -15.00
CA ASP A 24 3.15 8.66 -16.00
C ASP A 24 2.21 9.87 -16.12
N PRO A 25 1.57 10.07 -17.30
CA PRO A 25 0.57 11.10 -17.49
C PRO A 25 -0.56 11.02 -16.45
N GLY A 26 -1.14 12.17 -16.11
CA GLY A 26 -2.26 12.23 -15.20
C GLY A 26 -3.52 11.50 -15.70
N ILE A 27 -4.37 11.14 -14.74
CA ILE A 27 -5.63 10.44 -14.93
C ILE A 27 -6.76 11.48 -15.06
N THR A 28 -7.65 11.31 -16.03
CA THR A 28 -8.76 12.24 -16.24
C THR A 28 -9.88 12.04 -15.21
N ASP A 29 -10.69 13.07 -14.99
CA ASP A 29 -11.84 12.97 -14.10
C ASP A 29 -12.84 11.91 -14.59
N GLU A 30 -13.06 11.80 -15.91
CA GLU A 30 -13.95 10.79 -16.47
C GLU A 30 -13.47 9.36 -16.19
N ALA A 31 -12.15 9.14 -16.18
CA ALA A 31 -11.58 7.85 -15.83
C ALA A 31 -11.77 7.57 -14.33
N MET A 32 -11.49 8.54 -13.46
CA MET A 32 -11.69 8.40 -12.01
C MET A 32 -13.17 8.22 -11.63
N ASP A 33 -14.09 8.84 -12.37
CA ASP A 33 -15.54 8.74 -12.13
C ASP A 33 -16.10 7.34 -12.49
N ALA A 34 -15.37 6.56 -13.28
CA ALA A 34 -15.74 5.18 -13.62
C ALA A 34 -15.27 4.17 -12.57
N TRP A 35 -14.50 4.58 -11.56
CA TRP A 35 -13.96 3.68 -10.55
C TRP A 35 -15.04 3.23 -9.55
N PRO A 36 -14.95 2.00 -9.02
CA PRO A 36 -15.90 1.48 -8.04
C PRO A 36 -15.78 2.14 -6.66
N VAL A 37 -14.71 2.90 -6.44
CA VAL A 37 -14.48 3.68 -5.22
C VAL A 37 -14.47 5.16 -5.55
N PRO A 38 -15.10 6.03 -4.73
CA PRO A 38 -14.95 7.46 -4.88
C PRO A 38 -13.50 7.88 -4.62
N VAL A 39 -13.06 8.93 -5.31
CA VAL A 39 -11.73 9.51 -5.14
C VAL A 39 -11.87 10.89 -4.49
N PRO A 40 -11.34 11.10 -3.27
CA PRO A 40 -11.36 12.41 -2.62
C PRO A 40 -10.66 13.48 -3.45
N GLU A 41 -11.15 14.72 -3.43
CA GLU A 41 -10.63 15.79 -4.30
C GLU A 41 -9.13 16.05 -4.13
N THR A 42 -8.61 15.94 -2.91
CA THR A 42 -7.18 16.03 -2.63
C THR A 42 -6.38 14.97 -3.39
N VAL A 43 -6.89 13.74 -3.45
CA VAL A 43 -6.30 12.65 -4.23
C VAL A 43 -6.50 12.89 -5.72
N ARG A 44 -7.68 13.33 -6.17
CA ARG A 44 -7.92 13.68 -7.59
C ARG A 44 -6.92 14.71 -8.09
N ALA A 45 -6.63 15.75 -7.32
CA ALA A 45 -5.64 16.76 -7.68
C ALA A 45 -4.25 16.15 -7.93
N LEU A 46 -3.84 15.17 -7.12
CA LEU A 46 -2.61 14.41 -7.34
C LEU A 46 -2.68 13.57 -8.62
N LEU A 47 -3.76 12.78 -8.78
CA LEU A 47 -3.91 11.84 -9.90
C LEU A 47 -4.05 12.54 -11.25
N ARG A 48 -4.69 13.71 -11.30
CA ARG A 48 -4.73 14.57 -12.51
C ARG A 48 -3.34 15.03 -12.94
N ALA A 49 -2.39 15.12 -12.01
CA ALA A 49 -1.04 15.58 -12.31
C ALA A 49 -0.08 14.43 -12.65
N ILE A 50 -0.25 13.28 -12.00
CA ILE A 50 0.66 12.12 -12.08
C ILE A 50 -0.19 10.85 -11.96
N GLY A 51 -0.21 10.01 -13.00
CA GLY A 51 -0.99 8.75 -13.00
C GLY A 51 -0.24 7.52 -12.49
N GLY A 52 1.04 7.67 -12.20
CA GLY A 52 1.92 6.59 -11.73
C GLY A 52 3.38 6.99 -11.78
N ILE A 53 4.24 6.14 -11.24
CA ILE A 53 5.69 6.32 -11.24
C ILE A 53 6.39 5.02 -11.67
N ARG A 54 7.43 5.16 -12.48
CA ARG A 54 8.29 4.06 -12.94
C ARG A 54 9.71 4.30 -12.48
N ILE A 55 10.26 3.36 -11.73
CA ILE A 55 11.62 3.47 -11.18
C ILE A 55 12.44 2.31 -11.74
N THR A 56 13.60 2.61 -12.32
CA THR A 56 14.51 1.56 -12.78
C THR A 56 15.09 0.83 -11.57
N THR A 57 14.86 -0.48 -11.50
CA THR A 57 15.28 -1.33 -10.38
C THR A 57 16.21 -2.46 -10.83
N TYR A 58 16.41 -2.63 -12.14
CA TYR A 58 17.35 -3.65 -12.62
C TYR A 58 17.84 -3.34 -14.03
N TYR A 59 19.11 -3.62 -14.29
CA TYR A 59 19.71 -3.65 -15.62
C TYR A 59 19.96 -5.09 -16.05
N THR A 60 19.43 -5.46 -17.21
CA THR A 60 19.60 -6.80 -17.76
C THR A 60 20.93 -6.93 -18.51
N GLU A 61 21.38 -8.16 -18.74
CA GLU A 61 22.56 -8.44 -19.58
C GLU A 61 22.38 -8.03 -21.06
N ARG A 62 21.15 -7.74 -21.50
CA ARG A 62 20.88 -7.31 -22.87
C ARG A 62 21.25 -5.83 -23.03
N PRO A 63 21.91 -5.43 -24.13
CA PRO A 63 22.19 -4.02 -24.41
C PRO A 63 20.92 -3.18 -24.35
N GLY A 64 20.88 -2.20 -23.43
CA GLY A 64 19.74 -1.31 -23.22
C GLY A 64 18.53 -1.95 -22.51
N GLY A 65 18.62 -3.20 -22.06
CA GLY A 65 17.54 -3.84 -21.33
C GLY A 65 17.54 -3.39 -19.87
N ARG A 66 16.43 -2.81 -19.44
CA ARG A 66 16.14 -2.42 -18.06
C ARG A 66 14.78 -2.94 -17.64
N LEU A 67 14.61 -3.15 -16.34
CA LEU A 67 13.32 -3.38 -15.72
C LEU A 67 13.01 -2.21 -14.81
N ASP A 68 11.75 -1.80 -14.87
CA ASP A 68 11.22 -0.76 -13.99
C ASP A 68 10.14 -1.37 -13.11
N GLU A 69 10.18 -1.04 -11.82
CA GLU A 69 9.03 -1.19 -10.94
C GLU A 69 8.01 -0.09 -11.27
N HIS A 70 6.75 -0.47 -11.42
CA HIS A 70 5.67 0.44 -11.79
C HIS A 70 4.63 0.52 -10.68
N ILE A 71 4.58 1.68 -10.02
CA ILE A 71 3.50 2.01 -9.10
C ILE A 71 2.46 2.78 -9.93
N SER A 72 1.38 2.10 -10.29
CA SER A 72 0.28 2.65 -11.10
C SER A 72 -0.82 3.15 -10.18
N PHE A 73 -1.33 4.36 -10.39
CA PHE A 73 -2.51 4.83 -9.67
C PHE A 73 -3.82 4.57 -10.42
N GLY A 74 -3.72 4.05 -11.65
CA GLY A 74 -4.86 3.68 -12.46
C GLY A 74 -5.57 2.41 -11.96
N ASP A 75 -6.54 1.98 -12.74
CA ASP A 75 -7.41 0.86 -12.40
C ASP A 75 -6.85 -0.50 -12.83
N GLN A 76 -5.67 -0.57 -13.45
CA GLN A 76 -5.19 -1.82 -14.08
C GLN A 76 -5.08 -2.99 -13.08
N LEU A 77 -4.73 -2.71 -11.82
CA LEU A 77 -4.66 -3.69 -10.74
C LEU A 77 -6.01 -3.90 -10.03
N ASN A 78 -7.00 -3.07 -10.33
CA ASN A 78 -8.31 -3.02 -9.69
C ASN A 78 -9.45 -3.46 -10.64
N GLN A 79 -9.14 -3.82 -11.89
CA GLN A 79 -10.11 -4.29 -12.86
C GLN A 79 -10.58 -5.73 -12.52
N PRO A 80 -11.90 -5.99 -12.48
CA PRO A 80 -12.44 -7.32 -12.25
C PRO A 80 -12.19 -8.18 -13.50
N GLY A 81 -11.15 -9.00 -13.46
CA GLY A 81 -10.80 -9.87 -14.60
C GLY A 81 -9.69 -10.86 -14.33
N ASP A 82 -8.81 -10.57 -13.37
CA ASP A 82 -7.75 -11.49 -12.99
C ASP A 82 -8.15 -12.28 -11.73
N ARG A 83 -8.39 -13.59 -11.88
CA ARG A 83 -8.69 -14.49 -10.76
C ARG A 83 -7.57 -14.52 -9.71
N SER A 84 -6.33 -14.25 -10.11
CA SER A 84 -5.22 -14.14 -9.16
C SER A 84 -5.42 -12.95 -8.20
N MET A 85 -6.07 -11.88 -8.64
CA MET A 85 -6.34 -10.70 -7.82
C MET A 85 -7.51 -10.87 -6.84
N THR A 86 -8.40 -11.84 -7.05
CA THR A 86 -9.58 -12.02 -6.19
C THR A 86 -9.18 -12.37 -4.75
N TRP A 87 -8.19 -13.25 -4.55
CA TRP A 87 -7.68 -13.56 -3.21
C TRP A 87 -7.11 -12.32 -2.54
N TYR A 88 -6.30 -11.53 -3.27
CA TYR A 88 -5.66 -10.32 -2.74
C TYR A 88 -6.68 -9.23 -2.40
N ALA A 89 -7.71 -9.05 -3.23
CA ALA A 89 -8.80 -8.12 -2.96
C ALA A 89 -9.59 -8.50 -1.70
N GLU A 90 -9.95 -9.78 -1.54
CA GLU A 90 -10.62 -10.28 -0.33
C GLU A 90 -9.71 -10.18 0.91
N HIS A 91 -8.41 -10.43 0.75
CA HIS A 91 -7.43 -10.27 1.82
C HIS A 91 -7.31 -8.80 2.24
N ALA A 92 -7.33 -7.86 1.28
CA ALA A 92 -7.35 -6.42 1.51
C ALA A 92 -8.70 -5.86 2.03
N GLY A 93 -9.64 -6.72 2.41
CA GLY A 93 -10.91 -6.35 3.06
C GLY A 93 -12.15 -6.42 2.15
N GLY A 94 -11.98 -6.85 0.90
CA GLY A 94 -13.07 -7.01 -0.07
C GLY A 94 -13.27 -5.79 -0.98
N GLU A 95 -14.28 -5.87 -1.84
CA GLU A 95 -14.59 -4.79 -2.79
C GLU A 95 -14.92 -3.48 -2.08
N GLY A 96 -14.37 -2.37 -2.60
CA GLY A 96 -14.65 -1.03 -2.10
C GLY A 96 -13.84 -0.59 -0.87
N THR A 97 -13.00 -1.47 -0.30
CA THR A 97 -12.20 -1.18 0.91
C THR A 97 -10.73 -0.87 0.64
N HIS A 98 -10.33 -0.88 -0.63
CA HIS A 98 -8.94 -0.72 -1.03
C HIS A 98 -8.81 -0.17 -2.44
N TRP A 99 -7.61 0.32 -2.77
CA TRP A 99 -7.17 0.63 -4.12
C TRP A 99 -5.72 0.16 -4.30
N PHE A 100 -5.49 -0.90 -5.07
CA PHE A 100 -4.14 -1.39 -5.37
C PHE A 100 -3.40 -0.39 -6.25
N VAL A 101 -2.15 -0.10 -5.86
CA VAL A 101 -1.27 0.82 -6.61
C VAL A 101 0.01 0.16 -7.09
N HIS A 102 0.34 -1.03 -6.59
CA HIS A 102 1.55 -1.74 -7.00
C HIS A 102 1.42 -3.24 -6.75
N ALA A 103 1.85 -4.03 -7.72
CA ALA A 103 2.12 -5.45 -7.60
C ALA A 103 3.62 -5.64 -7.87
N GLY A 104 4.39 -5.88 -6.82
CA GLY A 104 5.84 -5.99 -6.87
C GLY A 104 6.31 -7.32 -7.44
N THR A 105 7.54 -7.32 -7.96
CA THR A 105 8.15 -8.50 -8.60
C THR A 105 8.35 -9.71 -7.66
N GLU A 106 8.41 -9.48 -6.35
CA GLU A 106 8.50 -10.54 -5.32
C GLU A 106 7.14 -10.98 -4.75
N GLY A 107 6.03 -10.60 -5.40
CA GLY A 107 4.69 -10.95 -4.95
C GLY A 107 4.14 -10.06 -3.85
N SER A 108 4.76 -8.90 -3.62
CA SER A 108 4.22 -7.88 -2.72
C SER A 108 3.07 -7.12 -3.36
N PHE A 109 2.09 -6.71 -2.55
CA PHE A 109 0.97 -5.89 -2.99
C PHE A 109 0.88 -4.65 -2.13
N THR A 110 0.88 -3.49 -2.79
CA THR A 110 0.67 -2.19 -2.12
C THR A 110 -0.71 -1.67 -2.47
N TYR A 111 -1.47 -1.26 -1.46
CA TYR A 111 -2.78 -0.67 -1.64
C TYR A 111 -3.04 0.49 -0.67
N VAL A 112 -3.88 1.41 -1.11
CA VAL A 112 -4.45 2.47 -0.26
C VAL A 112 -5.70 1.91 0.41
N ASP A 113 -5.84 2.09 1.73
CA ASP A 113 -7.07 1.79 2.44
C ASP A 113 -8.18 2.75 2.02
N VAL A 114 -9.38 2.24 1.78
CA VAL A 114 -10.54 3.05 1.41
C VAL A 114 -11.65 2.77 2.42
N ASP A 115 -12.17 3.82 3.05
CA ASP A 115 -13.33 3.67 3.92
C ASP A 115 -14.59 3.52 3.04
N PRO A 116 -15.29 2.37 3.07
CA PRO A 116 -16.41 2.11 2.17
C PRO A 116 -17.66 2.95 2.47
N GLY A 117 -17.75 3.56 3.66
CA GLY A 117 -18.91 4.37 4.05
C GLY A 117 -18.79 5.83 3.61
N SER A 118 -17.60 6.40 3.74
CA SER A 118 -17.29 7.80 3.43
C SER A 118 -16.62 7.99 2.08
N GLY A 119 -15.91 6.97 1.59
CA GLY A 119 -15.07 7.08 0.40
C GLY A 119 -13.69 7.69 0.66
N ASP A 120 -13.34 7.95 1.92
CA ASP A 120 -12.06 8.56 2.27
C ASP A 120 -10.91 7.57 2.04
N TRP A 121 -9.82 8.09 1.46
CA TRP A 121 -8.59 7.34 1.24
C TRP A 121 -7.65 7.53 2.44
N GLY A 122 -7.28 6.42 3.06
CA GLY A 122 -6.51 6.34 4.28
C GLY A 122 -5.04 5.92 4.08
N PRO A 123 -4.46 5.21 5.06
CA PRO A 123 -3.08 4.74 5.01
C PRO A 123 -2.77 3.82 3.84
N VAL A 124 -1.48 3.68 3.54
CA VAL A 124 -0.99 2.73 2.54
C VAL A 124 -0.43 1.50 3.25
N PHE A 125 -0.83 0.33 2.77
CA PHE A 125 -0.42 -0.96 3.30
C PHE A 125 0.33 -1.76 2.24
N VAL A 126 1.26 -2.59 2.71
CA VAL A 126 1.99 -3.59 1.93
C VAL A 126 1.85 -4.95 2.61
N PHE A 127 1.65 -6.01 1.84
CA PHE A 127 1.79 -7.38 2.31
C PHE A 127 2.46 -8.23 1.23
N TRP A 128 3.12 -9.31 1.64
CA TRP A 128 3.80 -10.27 0.76
C TRP A 128 3.11 -11.63 0.79
N ASP A 129 2.63 -12.02 1.97
CA ASP A 129 1.92 -13.27 2.18
C ASP A 129 0.63 -13.06 2.99
N ALA A 130 0.07 -14.17 3.47
CA ALA A 130 -1.21 -14.19 4.14
C ALA A 130 -1.18 -13.75 5.59
N ALA A 131 -0.03 -13.66 6.26
CA ALA A 131 0.02 -13.48 7.71
C ALA A 131 0.60 -12.15 8.16
N ASP A 132 1.43 -11.49 7.34
CA ASP A 132 2.06 -10.23 7.71
C ASP A 132 1.63 -9.05 6.84
N THR A 133 1.70 -7.85 7.43
CA THR A 133 1.49 -6.61 6.70
C THR A 133 2.21 -5.44 7.35
N VAL A 134 2.58 -4.47 6.53
CA VAL A 134 3.17 -3.20 6.94
C VAL A 134 2.25 -2.07 6.55
N ARG A 135 1.87 -1.22 7.53
CA ARG A 135 1.40 0.13 7.22
C ARG A 135 2.61 0.96 6.79
N ALA A 136 2.79 1.16 5.49
CA ALA A 136 3.98 1.76 4.91
C ALA A 136 4.00 3.29 4.97
N ALA A 137 2.82 3.92 4.93
CA ALA A 137 2.66 5.37 4.96
C ALA A 137 1.28 5.76 5.50
N ASP A 138 1.15 7.00 5.96
CA ASP A 138 -0.12 7.50 6.50
C ASP A 138 -1.16 7.82 5.42
N SER A 139 -0.70 7.97 4.17
CA SER A 139 -1.54 8.23 3.01
C SER A 139 -0.73 8.08 1.71
N LEU A 140 -1.41 8.02 0.57
CA LEU A 140 -0.74 7.94 -0.74
C LEU A 140 0.29 9.06 -0.96
N PRO A 141 0.02 10.35 -0.69
CA PRO A 141 1.03 11.37 -0.91
C PRO A 141 2.21 11.29 0.08
N ASP A 142 2.04 10.72 1.28
CA ASP A 142 3.15 10.44 2.21
C ASP A 142 4.07 9.35 1.65
N LEU A 143 3.49 8.26 1.11
CA LEU A 143 4.28 7.23 0.42
C LEU A 143 5.11 7.84 -0.71
N LEU A 144 4.53 8.72 -1.52
CA LEU A 144 5.23 9.33 -2.65
C LEU A 144 6.36 10.25 -2.24
N LEU A 145 6.22 10.98 -1.13
CA LEU A 145 7.32 11.78 -0.57
C LEU A 145 8.46 10.89 -0.05
N ARG A 146 8.14 9.75 0.58
CA ARG A 146 9.15 8.77 1.01
C ARG A 146 9.91 8.21 -0.19
N ILE A 147 9.19 7.82 -1.25
CA ILE A 147 9.81 7.34 -2.49
C ILE A 147 10.70 8.42 -3.13
N ALA A 148 10.24 9.67 -3.18
CA ALA A 148 11.05 10.77 -3.69
C ALA A 148 12.33 10.96 -2.86
N ALA A 149 12.24 10.86 -1.53
CA ALA A 149 13.40 10.92 -0.65
C ALA A 149 14.38 9.76 -0.90
N ASP A 150 13.87 8.53 -1.08
CA ASP A 150 14.68 7.35 -1.37
C ASP A 150 15.42 7.50 -2.70
N VAL A 151 14.73 7.96 -3.75
CA VAL A 151 15.32 8.24 -5.06
C VAL A 151 16.39 9.32 -4.96
N ARG A 152 16.13 10.44 -4.26
CA ARG A 152 17.14 11.49 -4.07
C ARG A 152 18.36 11.00 -3.30
N GLY A 153 18.16 10.17 -2.27
CA GLY A 153 19.23 9.53 -1.53
C GLY A 153 20.09 8.63 -2.42
N ALA A 154 19.45 7.79 -3.25
CA ALA A 154 20.12 6.91 -4.19
C ALA A 154 20.89 7.68 -5.28
N LEU A 155 20.32 8.77 -5.82
CA LEU A 155 21.00 9.63 -6.80
C LEU A 155 22.26 10.29 -6.23
N ALA A 156 22.19 10.76 -4.98
CA ALA A 156 23.32 11.36 -4.30
C ALA A 156 24.47 10.37 -4.11
N GLU A 157 24.15 9.12 -3.80
CA GLU A 157 25.13 8.04 -3.63
C GLU A 157 25.71 7.56 -4.97
N ALA A 158 24.84 7.43 -5.98
CA ALA A 158 25.20 6.99 -7.32
C ALA A 158 26.26 7.87 -7.99
N ASN A 159 26.24 9.18 -7.73
CA ASN A 159 27.14 10.16 -8.34
C ASN A 159 27.24 10.00 -9.88
N GLY A 160 26.11 9.68 -10.53
CA GLY A 160 25.99 9.48 -11.97
C GLY A 160 26.11 8.02 -12.46
N ASP A 161 26.41 7.05 -11.59
CA ASP A 161 26.42 5.63 -11.95
C ASP A 161 25.03 4.98 -11.76
N PRO A 162 24.36 4.56 -12.84
CA PRO A 162 23.01 3.99 -12.75
C PRO A 162 22.95 2.62 -12.06
N HIS A 163 24.04 1.85 -12.02
CA HIS A 163 24.05 0.57 -11.29
C HIS A 163 24.10 0.80 -9.78
N VAL A 164 24.92 1.75 -9.35
CA VAL A 164 24.97 2.17 -7.94
C VAL A 164 23.64 2.78 -7.51
N PHE A 165 22.96 3.52 -8.40
CA PHE A 165 21.60 4.00 -8.13
C PHE A 165 20.64 2.86 -7.82
N VAL A 166 20.62 1.81 -8.64
CA VAL A 166 19.71 0.66 -8.46
C VAL A 166 19.95 0.00 -7.11
N GLU A 167 21.21 -0.30 -6.76
CA GLU A 167 21.56 -0.92 -5.48
C GLU A 167 21.17 -0.03 -4.29
N ALA A 168 21.51 1.27 -4.34
CA ALA A 168 21.22 2.21 -3.27
C ALA A 168 19.72 2.48 -3.10
N PHE A 169 18.96 2.47 -4.20
CA PHE A 169 17.51 2.60 -4.17
C PHE A 169 16.86 1.35 -3.56
N ASP A 170 17.27 0.16 -3.98
CA ASP A 170 16.75 -1.10 -3.47
C ASP A 170 16.98 -1.25 -1.96
N GLU A 171 18.18 -0.92 -1.48
CA GLU A 171 18.50 -0.90 -0.05
C GLU A 171 17.56 0.02 0.74
N ARG A 172 17.30 1.24 0.23
CA ARG A 172 16.41 2.22 0.87
C ARG A 172 14.95 1.80 0.83
N ALA A 173 14.50 1.27 -0.30
CA ALA A 173 13.15 0.76 -0.47
C ALA A 173 12.90 -0.42 0.48
N GLY A 174 13.86 -1.34 0.61
CA GLY A 174 13.82 -2.45 1.57
C GLY A 174 13.84 -1.99 3.02
N ALA A 175 14.70 -1.02 3.35
CA ALA A 175 14.82 -0.46 4.70
C ALA A 175 13.48 0.09 5.23
N ARG A 176 12.64 0.66 4.35
CA ARG A 176 11.29 1.15 4.70
C ARG A 176 10.43 0.09 5.38
N TYR A 177 10.63 -1.19 5.05
CA TYR A 177 9.88 -2.31 5.58
C TYR A 177 10.63 -3.06 6.67
N THR A 178 11.95 -3.23 6.55
CA THR A 178 12.76 -3.92 7.58
C THR A 178 12.87 -3.11 8.88
N ASP A 179 12.84 -1.78 8.78
CA ASP A 179 12.93 -0.87 9.94
C ASP A 179 11.55 -0.49 10.51
N ALA A 180 10.48 -1.12 9.99
CA ALA A 180 9.13 -0.93 10.51
C ALA A 180 9.05 -1.38 11.98
N VAL A 181 8.28 -0.64 12.78
CA VAL A 181 8.08 -1.01 14.20
C VAL A 181 7.13 -2.18 14.29
N ASP A 182 7.59 -3.23 14.96
CA ASP A 182 6.76 -4.39 15.25
C ASP A 182 5.69 -4.07 16.30
N ARG A 183 4.45 -4.46 15.98
CA ARG A 183 3.31 -4.43 16.89
C ARG A 183 2.70 -5.82 16.97
N SER A 184 2.45 -6.27 18.19
CA SER A 184 1.79 -7.55 18.44
C SER A 184 0.28 -7.40 18.27
N ALA A 185 -0.33 -8.34 17.56
CA ALA A 185 -1.77 -8.51 17.56
C ALA A 185 -2.23 -9.26 18.82
N VAL A 186 -3.44 -8.96 19.28
CA VAL A 186 -4.12 -9.65 20.38
C VAL A 186 -5.45 -10.21 19.89
N ARG A 187 -5.98 -11.24 20.55
CA ARG A 187 -7.30 -11.75 20.19
C ARG A 187 -8.39 -10.72 20.43
N ALA A 188 -9.43 -10.72 19.61
CA ALA A 188 -10.59 -9.85 19.76
C ALA A 188 -11.28 -10.06 21.13
N SER A 189 -11.36 -11.31 21.59
CA SER A 189 -11.88 -11.65 22.93
C SER A 189 -11.08 -10.99 24.06
N GLU A 190 -9.75 -10.99 23.94
CA GLU A 190 -8.84 -10.33 24.90
C GLU A 190 -8.97 -8.79 24.79
N ALA A 191 -8.97 -8.24 23.57
CA ALA A 191 -9.08 -6.81 23.29
C ALA A 191 -10.36 -6.19 23.88
N ARG A 192 -11.51 -6.86 23.77
CA ARG A 192 -12.79 -6.37 24.31
C ARG A 192 -12.79 -6.14 25.82
N THR A 193 -11.98 -6.89 26.56
CA THR A 193 -11.86 -6.78 28.02
C THR A 193 -10.59 -6.04 28.44
N GLY A 194 -9.76 -5.65 27.48
CA GLY A 194 -8.49 -4.98 27.69
C GLY A 194 -8.63 -3.50 28.07
N PRO A 195 -7.52 -2.86 28.47
CA PRO A 195 -7.51 -1.47 28.91
C PRO A 195 -7.53 -0.46 27.75
N ASP A 196 -7.28 -0.88 26.51
CA ASP A 196 -7.26 0.02 25.35
C ASP A 196 -8.68 0.19 24.76
N PRO A 197 -9.29 1.38 24.88
CA PRO A 197 -10.65 1.61 24.42
C PRO A 197 -10.78 1.56 22.88
N ALA A 198 -9.73 1.88 22.13
CA ALA A 198 -9.77 1.83 20.67
C ALA A 198 -9.76 0.37 20.18
N LEU A 199 -8.93 -0.48 20.79
CA LEU A 199 -8.94 -1.92 20.51
C LEU A 199 -10.25 -2.58 20.97
N ALA A 200 -10.75 -2.24 22.16
CA ALA A 200 -12.01 -2.76 22.66
C ALA A 200 -13.19 -2.42 21.74
N ALA A 201 -13.25 -1.19 21.24
CA ALA A 201 -14.27 -0.75 20.29
C ALA A 201 -14.14 -1.48 18.94
N ALA A 202 -12.94 -1.59 18.39
CA ALA A 202 -12.70 -2.28 17.12
C ALA A 202 -13.04 -3.78 17.18
N ALA A 203 -12.86 -4.40 18.35
CA ALA A 203 -13.13 -5.81 18.61
C ALA A 203 -14.58 -6.13 19.01
N ALA A 204 -15.43 -5.12 19.23
CA ALA A 204 -16.78 -5.30 19.77
C ALA A 204 -17.60 -6.33 18.98
N ASP A 205 -17.56 -6.24 17.64
CA ASP A 205 -18.34 -7.09 16.72
C ASP A 205 -17.49 -8.11 15.96
N LEU A 206 -16.27 -8.40 16.43
CA LEU A 206 -15.39 -9.40 15.80
C LEU A 206 -15.60 -10.80 16.39
N PRO A 207 -15.38 -11.87 15.61
CA PRO A 207 -15.30 -13.23 16.17
C PRO A 207 -14.12 -13.33 17.15
N ASP A 208 -14.22 -14.21 18.15
CA ASP A 208 -13.28 -14.30 19.28
C ASP A 208 -11.84 -14.57 18.86
N GLU A 209 -11.69 -15.34 17.77
CA GLU A 209 -10.45 -15.76 17.15
C GLU A 209 -9.81 -14.71 16.22
N ALA A 210 -10.52 -13.63 15.88
CA ALA A 210 -9.92 -12.54 15.12
C ALA A 210 -8.79 -11.92 15.91
N LEU A 211 -7.79 -11.41 15.19
CA LEU A 211 -6.65 -10.73 15.79
C LEU A 211 -6.74 -9.25 15.48
N VAL A 212 -6.46 -8.40 16.47
CA VAL A 212 -6.48 -6.94 16.35
C VAL A 212 -5.17 -6.34 16.83
N ALA A 213 -4.69 -5.32 16.13
CA ALA A 213 -3.46 -4.61 16.47
C ALA A 213 -3.67 -3.09 16.37
N ASP A 214 -3.08 -2.36 17.32
CA ASP A 214 -2.95 -0.90 17.24
C ASP A 214 -1.68 -0.60 16.44
N LEU A 215 -1.85 0.04 15.29
CA LEU A 215 -0.76 0.50 14.45
C LEU A 215 -0.12 1.79 15.00
N GLY A 216 -0.64 2.33 16.10
CA GLY A 216 -0.10 3.50 16.77
C GLY A 216 -0.27 4.80 15.98
N ALA A 217 0.49 5.82 16.38
CA ALA A 217 0.41 7.15 15.81
C ALA A 217 0.94 7.20 14.36
N ALA A 218 0.50 8.23 13.63
CA ALA A 218 0.95 8.55 12.28
C ALA A 218 2.47 8.80 12.21
N GLY A 219 3.07 8.53 11.05
CA GLY A 219 4.42 8.96 10.68
C GLY A 219 5.46 7.85 10.65
N GLN A 220 5.18 6.68 11.24
CA GLN A 220 6.09 5.54 11.24
C GLN A 220 5.50 4.35 10.49
N ALA A 221 6.36 3.61 9.79
CA ALA A 221 6.01 2.33 9.21
C ALA A 221 5.85 1.29 10.33
N VAL A 222 4.76 0.52 10.28
CA VAL A 222 4.41 -0.41 11.37
C VAL A 222 4.07 -1.77 10.80
N ARG A 223 4.75 -2.81 11.30
CA ARG A 223 4.55 -4.19 10.91
C ARG A 223 3.71 -4.92 11.95
N VAL A 224 2.78 -5.73 11.47
CA VAL A 224 1.99 -6.64 12.30
C VAL A 224 2.05 -8.03 11.70
N ASP A 225 2.25 -9.03 12.56
CA ASP A 225 2.14 -10.45 12.24
C ASP A 225 0.86 -11.01 12.88
N PHE A 226 0.02 -11.64 12.06
CA PHE A 226 -1.26 -12.25 12.41
C PHE A 226 -1.19 -13.79 12.46
N PHE A 227 -0.01 -14.38 12.42
CA PHE A 227 0.16 -15.81 12.61
C PHE A 227 -0.47 -16.30 13.93
N PRO A 228 -1.17 -17.46 13.95
CA PRO A 228 -1.30 -18.46 12.89
C PRO A 228 -2.50 -18.30 11.96
N LEU A 229 -3.18 -17.14 11.91
CA LEU A 229 -4.23 -16.94 10.91
C LEU A 229 -3.59 -16.91 9.51
N VAL A 230 -4.12 -17.72 8.60
CA VAL A 230 -3.64 -17.81 7.20
C VAL A 230 -4.78 -17.69 6.18
N THR A 231 -6.03 -17.58 6.64
CA THR A 231 -7.22 -17.39 5.82
C THR A 231 -8.12 -16.34 6.45
N PHE A 232 -7.87 -15.08 6.12
CA PHE A 232 -8.55 -13.94 6.70
C PHE A 232 -8.57 -12.75 5.75
N GLY A 233 -9.44 -11.78 6.04
CA GLY A 233 -9.46 -10.46 5.42
C GLY A 233 -9.16 -9.37 6.45
N TYR A 234 -8.53 -8.30 6.00
CA TYR A 234 -8.28 -7.12 6.81
C TYR A 234 -9.58 -6.33 7.05
N ARG A 235 -9.78 -5.87 8.29
CA ARG A 235 -10.78 -4.86 8.64
C ARG A 235 -10.11 -3.72 9.38
N ARG A 236 -10.39 -2.48 8.95
CA ARG A 236 -9.79 -1.28 9.54
C ARG A 236 -10.81 -0.60 10.44
N ALA A 237 -10.32 0.04 11.49
CA ALA A 237 -11.11 0.85 12.40
C ALA A 237 -10.30 2.07 12.84
N ALA A 238 -11.00 3.06 13.43
CA ALA A 238 -10.40 4.29 13.93
C ALA A 238 -9.52 5.01 12.88
N GLY A 239 -10.02 5.14 11.65
CA GLY A 239 -9.32 5.82 10.54
C GLY A 239 -8.03 5.13 10.11
N GLY A 240 -8.01 3.79 10.13
CA GLY A 240 -6.83 2.99 9.76
C GLY A 240 -5.77 2.89 10.86
N ARG A 241 -6.03 3.36 12.08
CA ARG A 241 -5.14 3.16 13.23
C ARG A 241 -5.19 1.74 13.77
N VAL A 242 -6.37 1.12 13.77
CA VAL A 242 -6.54 -0.26 14.23
C VAL A 242 -6.77 -1.16 13.02
N LEU A 243 -6.02 -2.24 12.98
CA LEU A 243 -6.15 -3.27 11.95
C LEU A 243 -6.56 -4.59 12.59
N ALA A 244 -7.53 -5.25 11.97
CA ALA A 244 -7.98 -6.57 12.37
C ALA A 244 -7.77 -7.58 11.23
N ALA A 245 -7.25 -8.76 11.56
CA ALA A 245 -7.31 -9.95 10.72
C ALA A 245 -8.54 -10.75 11.12
N VAL A 246 -9.54 -10.80 10.22
CA VAL A 246 -10.84 -11.45 10.46
C VAL A 246 -10.91 -12.74 9.65
N PRO A 247 -11.01 -13.91 10.29
CA PRO A 247 -11.09 -15.17 9.56
C PRO A 247 -12.23 -15.17 8.55
N TRP A 248 -11.95 -15.70 7.36
CA TRP A 248 -12.99 -15.84 6.35
C TRP A 248 -14.04 -16.85 6.76
N ASP A 249 -15.29 -16.55 6.44
CA ASP A 249 -16.37 -17.51 6.56
C ASP A 249 -16.24 -18.64 5.53
N ALA A 250 -17.00 -19.72 5.74
CA ALA A 250 -16.98 -20.88 4.86
C ALA A 250 -17.42 -20.55 3.42
N ASP A 251 -18.21 -19.49 3.23
CA ASP A 251 -18.71 -19.08 1.92
C ASP A 251 -17.62 -18.39 1.11
N THR A 252 -16.86 -17.50 1.75
CA THR A 252 -15.70 -16.82 1.19
C THR A 252 -14.61 -17.83 0.85
N VAL A 253 -14.31 -18.77 1.76
CA VAL A 253 -13.35 -19.85 1.47
C VAL A 253 -13.80 -20.67 0.26
N ARG A 254 -15.07 -21.09 0.18
CA ARG A 254 -15.59 -21.86 -0.96
C ARG A 254 -15.52 -21.08 -2.28
N ARG A 255 -15.84 -19.79 -2.25
CA ARG A 255 -15.78 -18.89 -3.42
C ARG A 255 -14.36 -18.73 -3.93
N LEU A 256 -13.38 -18.62 -3.03
CA LEU A 256 -11.96 -18.52 -3.36
C LEU A 256 -11.35 -19.86 -3.81
N GLN A 257 -11.84 -21.00 -3.31
CA GLN A 257 -11.36 -22.34 -3.69
C GLN A 257 -12.02 -22.90 -4.97
N GLY A 258 -13.20 -22.39 -5.34
CA GLY A 258 -13.97 -22.81 -6.52
C GLY A 258 -13.73 -21.97 -7.78
N ALA A 259 -12.78 -21.03 -7.73
CA ALA A 259 -12.37 -20.15 -8.83
C ALA A 259 -11.06 -20.63 -9.47
#